data_AF-A0A5F2I1T2-F1
#
_entry.id   AF-A0A5F2I1T2-F1
#
_cell.length_a   1.000
_cell.length_b   1.000
_cell.length_c   1.000
_cell.angle_alpha   90.00
_cell.angle_beta   90.00
_cell.angle_gamma   90.00
#
_symmetry.space_group_name_H-M   'P 1'
#
loop_
_entity.id
_entity.type
_entity.pdbx_description
1 polymer ?
#
loop_
_entity_poly.entity_id
_entity_poly.type
_entity_poly.pdbx_seq_one_letter_code
_entity_poly.pdbx_strand_id
1 'polypeptide(L)'
;ASLGFADGQWLNFTEPITPAGPILSFDSLPLYVLIAGPVVVMSIWSLRRLTAPYRMMETAVNRIGKDLKSPPIAETGSREIRAAAKAVNAMQSRLRDYVEDREHLAAALAHDLRTPLTRMRLRLELLRKSPAREALAHDLADIESIASSVIDFAKFEVTEEKAERIDFW
;
A
#
# COMPACT_ATOMS: atom_id res chain seq x y z
N ALA A 1 -24.65 -45.91 49.54
CA ALA A 1 -26.09 -46.25 49.68
C ALA A 1 -26.21 -47.59 50.40
N SER A 2 -27.28 -47.84 51.18
CA SER A 2 -27.47 -49.11 51.89
C SER A 2 -28.65 -49.89 51.30
N LEU A 3 -28.48 -51.20 51.12
CA LEU A 3 -29.56 -52.11 50.74
C LEU A 3 -29.74 -53.13 51.86
N GLY A 4 -30.97 -53.25 52.35
CA GLY A 4 -31.35 -54.23 53.38
C GLY A 4 -31.79 -55.53 52.72
N PHE A 5 -31.20 -56.65 53.15
CA PHE A 5 -31.61 -57.99 52.76
C PHE A 5 -32.68 -58.53 53.72
N ALA A 6 -33.51 -59.47 53.23
CA ALA A 6 -34.69 -59.97 53.94
C ALA A 6 -34.38 -60.79 55.21
N ASP A 7 -33.11 -61.12 55.43
CA ASP A 7 -32.54 -61.79 56.60
C ASP A 7 -32.09 -60.81 57.70
N GLY A 8 -32.35 -59.50 57.52
CA GLY A 8 -32.01 -58.47 58.50
C GLY A 8 -30.56 -58.00 58.43
N GLN A 9 -29.77 -58.46 57.45
CA GLN A 9 -28.43 -57.94 57.20
C GLN A 9 -28.46 -56.71 56.29
N TRP A 10 -27.61 -55.74 56.59
CA TRP A 10 -27.46 -54.50 55.82
C TRP A 10 -26.13 -54.51 55.09
N LEU A 11 -26.16 -54.39 53.76
CA LEU A 11 -24.96 -54.18 52.97
C LEU A 11 -24.78 -52.68 52.72
N ASN A 12 -23.74 -52.12 53.34
CA ASN A 12 -23.39 -50.71 53.17
C ASN A 12 -22.39 -50.56 52.02
N PHE A 13 -22.81 -49.92 50.93
CA PHE A 13 -21.88 -49.43 49.92
C PHE A 13 -21.28 -48.12 50.40
N THR A 14 -20.10 -48.19 51.01
CA THR A 14 -19.23 -47.05 51.24
C THR A 14 -18.37 -46.86 50.01
N GLU A 15 -18.85 -46.05 49.07
CA GLU A 15 -18.00 -45.54 48.00
C GLU A 15 -17.06 -44.52 48.65
N PRO A 16 -15.73 -44.76 48.68
CA PRO A 16 -14.82 -43.76 49.21
C PRO A 16 -14.96 -42.52 48.33
N ILE A 17 -15.46 -41.43 48.91
CA ILE A 17 -15.47 -40.12 48.25
C ILE A 17 -14.00 -39.70 48.18
N THR A 18 -13.30 -40.12 47.13
CA THR A 18 -11.97 -39.59 46.82
C THR A 18 -12.14 -38.09 46.62
N PRO A 19 -11.56 -37.24 47.48
CA PRO A 19 -11.62 -35.80 47.28
C PRO A 19 -11.04 -35.50 45.90
N ALA A 20 -11.69 -34.61 45.15
CA ALA A 20 -11.16 -34.18 43.86
C ALA A 20 -9.71 -33.73 44.07
N GLY A 21 -8.77 -34.44 43.44
CA GLY A 21 -7.36 -34.11 43.55
C GLY A 21 -7.10 -32.67 43.09
N PRO A 22 -5.98 -32.05 43.52
CA PRO A 22 -5.64 -30.72 43.05
C PRO A 22 -5.63 -30.69 41.52
N ILE A 23 -6.43 -29.78 40.95
CA ILE A 23 -6.66 -29.64 39.51
C ILE A 23 -5.35 -29.54 38.71
N LEU A 24 -4.31 -28.96 39.33
CA LEU A 24 -2.95 -28.92 38.81
C LEU A 24 -2.10 -29.95 39.56
N SER A 25 -1.90 -31.11 38.95
CA SER A 25 -1.02 -32.18 39.42
C SER A 25 -0.06 -32.56 38.30
N PHE A 26 1.13 -33.08 38.63
CA PHE A 26 2.12 -33.47 37.61
C PHE A 26 1.57 -34.53 36.64
N ASP A 27 0.67 -35.40 37.13
CA ASP A 27 0.00 -36.43 36.31
C ASP A 27 -1.05 -35.87 35.34
N SER A 28 -1.65 -34.71 35.63
CA SER A 28 -2.66 -34.08 34.75
C SER A 28 -2.05 -33.11 33.72
N LEU A 29 -0.78 -32.70 33.90
CA LEU A 29 -0.04 -31.87 32.93
C LEU A 29 -0.07 -32.38 31.48
N PRO A 30 0.18 -33.67 31.17
CA PRO A 30 0.17 -34.13 29.78
C PRO A 30 -1.20 -33.98 29.13
N LEU A 31 -2.30 -34.17 29.88
CA LEU A 31 -3.66 -33.97 29.37
C LEU A 31 -3.91 -32.49 29.02
N TYR A 32 -3.50 -31.56 29.88
CA TYR A 32 -3.63 -30.13 29.60
C TYR A 32 -2.77 -29.70 28.41
N VAL A 33 -1.53 -30.21 28.28
CA VAL A 33 -0.68 -29.94 27.12
C VAL A 33 -1.28 -30.51 25.84
N LEU A 34 -1.89 -31.70 25.89
CA LEU A 34 -2.55 -32.31 24.73
C LEU A 34 -3.75 -31.48 24.25
N ILE A 35 -4.50 -30.86 25.17
CA ILE A 35 -5.68 -30.05 24.83
C ILE A 35 -5.30 -28.62 24.46
N ALA A 36 -4.45 -27.97 25.26
CA ALA A 36 -4.07 -26.57 25.07
C ALA A 36 -3.00 -26.40 23.98
N GLY A 37 -2.12 -27.39 23.81
CA GLY A 37 -1.02 -27.36 22.85
C GLY A 37 -1.49 -27.09 21.41
N PRO A 38 -2.46 -27.86 20.87
CA PRO A 38 -3.01 -27.61 19.54
C PRO A 38 -3.62 -26.22 19.41
N VAL A 39 -4.34 -25.73 20.43
CA VAL A 39 -4.94 -24.39 20.43
C VAL A 39 -3.87 -23.31 20.35
N VAL A 40 -2.79 -23.45 21.12
CA VAL A 40 -1.65 -22.52 21.10
C VAL A 40 -0.93 -22.56 19.75
N VAL A 41 -0.64 -23.76 19.23
CA VAL A 41 0.00 -23.93 17.91
C VAL A 41 -0.86 -23.31 16.80
N MET A 42 -2.16 -23.58 16.81
CA MET A 42 -3.11 -23.04 15.82
C MET A 42 -3.24 -21.53 15.93
N SER A 43 -3.22 -20.98 17.15
CA SER A 43 -3.24 -19.53 17.40
C SER A 43 -1.96 -18.86 16.88
N ILE A 44 -0.79 -19.41 17.18
CA ILE A 44 0.50 -18.89 16.69
C ILE A 44 0.56 -18.97 15.16
N TRP A 45 0.09 -20.09 14.58
CA TRP A 45 0.02 -20.25 13.13
C TRP A 45 -0.90 -19.22 12.48
N SER A 46 -2.09 -18.99 13.05
CA SER A 46 -3.05 -17.99 12.59
C SER A 46 -2.48 -16.57 12.68
N LEU A 47 -1.89 -16.20 13.82
CA LEU A 47 -1.26 -14.89 14.01
C LEU A 47 -0.13 -14.63 13.00
N ARG A 48 0.74 -15.63 12.77
CA ARG A 48 1.80 -15.52 11.77
C ARG A 48 1.23 -15.35 10.36
N ARG A 49 0.14 -16.04 10.04
CA ARG A 49 -0.53 -15.93 8.73
C ARG A 49 -1.17 -14.55 8.54
N LEU A 50 -1.73 -13.96 9.60
CA LEU A 50 -2.36 -12.64 9.58
C LEU A 50 -1.34 -11.49 9.55
N THR A 51 -0.17 -11.67 10.15
CA THR A 51 0.87 -10.61 10.27
C THR A 51 1.95 -10.66 9.18
N ALA A 52 2.20 -11.82 8.56
CA ALA A 52 3.10 -11.96 7.41
C ALA A 52 2.85 -10.99 6.24
N PRO A 53 1.60 -10.68 5.82
CA PRO A 53 1.37 -9.79 4.68
C PRO A 53 1.85 -8.36 4.88
N TYR A 54 1.94 -7.85 6.12
CA TYR A 54 2.27 -6.45 6.36
C TYR A 54 3.67 -6.06 5.86
N ARG A 55 4.69 -6.89 6.14
CA ARG A 55 6.07 -6.62 5.71
C ARG A 55 6.24 -6.70 4.20
N MET A 56 5.53 -7.61 3.55
CA MET A 56 5.54 -7.75 2.10
C MET A 56 4.90 -6.54 1.43
N MET A 57 3.79 -6.04 1.98
CA MET A 57 3.12 -4.86 1.45
C MET A 57 3.91 -3.58 1.69
N GLU A 58 4.51 -3.41 2.87
CA GLU A 58 5.38 -2.27 3.18
C GLU A 58 6.56 -2.16 2.21
N THR A 59 7.27 -3.27 2.01
CA THR A 59 8.40 -3.32 1.07
C THR A 59 7.98 -3.07 -0.37
N ALA A 60 6.81 -3.60 -0.78
CA ALA A 60 6.30 -3.41 -2.13
C ALA A 60 5.81 -1.99 -2.38
N VAL A 61 5.09 -1.37 -1.44
CA VAL A 61 4.63 0.02 -1.56
C VAL A 61 5.82 0.98 -1.58
N ASN A 62 6.83 0.75 -0.74
CA ASN A 62 8.06 1.54 -0.75
C ASN A 62 8.83 1.38 -2.07
N ARG A 63 8.77 0.20 -2.70
CA ARG A 63 9.36 -0.01 -4.03
C ARG A 63 8.59 0.75 -5.11
N ILE A 64 7.26 0.66 -5.13
CA ILE A 64 6.39 1.37 -6.08
C ILE A 64 6.58 2.88 -5.96
N GLY A 65 6.74 3.40 -4.74
CA GLY A 65 6.99 4.82 -4.50
C GLY A 65 8.37 5.31 -4.96
N LYS A 66 9.34 4.40 -5.11
CA LYS A 66 10.65 4.72 -5.71
C LYS A 66 10.59 4.57 -7.22
N ASP A 67 10.24 3.38 -7.69
CA ASP A 67 10.18 3.07 -9.10
C ASP A 67 8.81 2.51 -9.47
N LEU A 68 8.03 3.34 -10.16
CA LEU A 68 6.69 2.99 -10.59
C LEU A 68 6.69 1.93 -11.72
N LYS A 69 7.79 1.77 -12.44
CA LYS A 69 8.01 0.76 -13.49
C LYS A 69 8.49 -0.58 -12.93
N SER A 70 8.64 -0.69 -11.61
CA SER A 70 9.03 -1.94 -10.96
C SER A 70 8.06 -3.10 -11.26
N PRO A 71 8.54 -4.36 -11.27
CA PRO A 71 7.69 -5.51 -11.49
C PRO A 71 6.53 -5.59 -10.49
N PRO A 72 5.34 -6.06 -10.90
CA PRO A 72 4.19 -6.19 -10.03
C PRO A 72 4.45 -7.20 -8.91
N ILE A 73 3.71 -7.05 -7.81
CA ILE A 73 3.80 -7.93 -6.64
C ILE A 73 3.30 -9.31 -7.02
N ALA A 74 4.06 -10.35 -6.66
CA ALA A 74 3.66 -11.73 -6.86
C ALA A 74 2.37 -12.05 -6.09
N GLU A 75 1.36 -12.53 -6.80
CA GLU A 75 0.03 -12.89 -6.30
C GLU A 75 0.00 -14.26 -5.58
N THR A 76 1.02 -14.53 -4.77
CA THR A 76 1.24 -15.81 -4.07
C THR A 76 0.76 -15.76 -2.63
N GLY A 77 0.32 -16.90 -2.10
CA GLY A 77 -0.11 -17.03 -0.69
C GLY A 77 -1.60 -17.29 -0.52
N SER A 78 -2.14 -16.92 0.64
CA SER A 78 -3.57 -17.10 0.97
C SER A 78 -4.46 -16.18 0.13
N ARG A 79 -5.77 -16.43 0.17
CA ARG A 79 -6.77 -15.66 -0.60
C ARG A 79 -6.69 -14.16 -0.28
N GLU A 80 -6.47 -13.83 0.98
CA GLU A 80 -6.39 -12.46 1.51
C GLU A 80 -5.12 -11.76 0.99
N ILE A 81 -3.97 -12.46 1.03
CA ILE A 81 -2.69 -11.94 0.53
C ILE A 81 -2.78 -11.69 -0.98
N ARG A 82 -3.39 -12.63 -1.72
CA ARG A 82 -3.59 -12.48 -3.16
C ARG A 82 -4.50 -11.30 -3.49
N ALA A 83 -5.60 -11.14 -2.75
CA ALA A 83 -6.53 -10.02 -2.94
C ALA A 83 -5.85 -8.67 -2.68
N ALA A 84 -5.03 -8.60 -1.63
CA ALA A 84 -4.26 -7.41 -1.29
C ALA A 84 -3.19 -7.08 -2.35
N ALA A 85 -2.41 -8.08 -2.79
CA ALA A 85 -1.43 -7.93 -3.86
C ALA A 85 -2.09 -7.44 -5.16
N LYS A 86 -3.25 -8.02 -5.53
CA LYS A 86 -4.02 -7.60 -6.70
C LYS A 86 -4.50 -6.14 -6.59
N ALA A 87 -4.96 -5.71 -5.42
CA ALA A 87 -5.38 -4.33 -5.20
C ALA A 87 -4.21 -3.34 -5.34
N VAL A 88 -3.03 -3.69 -4.79
CA VAL A 88 -1.82 -2.86 -4.93
C VAL A 88 -1.33 -2.83 -6.39
N ASN A 89 -1.33 -3.96 -7.09
CA ASN A 89 -0.98 -4.03 -8.51
C ASN A 89 -1.93 -3.16 -9.37
N ALA A 90 -3.23 -3.17 -9.07
CA ALA A 90 -4.21 -2.33 -9.73
C ALA A 90 -3.96 -0.83 -9.47
N MET A 91 -3.61 -0.46 -8.24
CA MET A 91 -3.21 0.91 -7.89
C MET A 91 -1.95 1.33 -8.65
N GLN A 92 -0.92 0.47 -8.67
CA GLN A 92 0.31 0.71 -9.42
C GLN A 92 0.02 0.95 -10.90
N SER A 93 -0.84 0.14 -11.52
CA SER A 93 -1.19 0.33 -12.93
C SER A 93 -1.85 1.67 -13.17
N ARG A 94 -2.86 2.03 -12.38
CA ARG A 94 -3.55 3.32 -12.51
C ARG A 94 -2.61 4.51 -12.33
N LEU A 95 -1.66 4.39 -11.41
CA LEU A 95 -0.68 5.45 -11.17
C LEU A 95 0.28 5.60 -12.36
N ARG A 96 0.70 4.49 -12.99
CA ARG A 96 1.51 4.54 -14.22
C ARG A 96 0.75 5.23 -15.34
N ASP A 97 -0.48 4.81 -15.59
CA ASP A 97 -1.33 5.39 -16.63
C ASP A 97 -1.53 6.89 -16.40
N TYR A 98 -1.80 7.29 -15.15
CA TYR A 98 -1.95 8.71 -14.76
C TYR A 98 -0.68 9.54 -15.00
N VAL A 99 0.49 8.98 -14.73
CA VAL A 99 1.77 9.66 -14.93
C VAL A 99 2.08 9.78 -16.43
N GLU A 100 1.89 8.71 -17.20
CA GLU A 100 2.10 8.69 -18.65
C GLU A 100 1.16 9.66 -19.38
N ASP A 101 -0.12 9.70 -19.00
CA ASP A 101 -1.09 10.65 -19.54
C ASP A 101 -0.67 12.11 -19.29
N ARG A 102 -0.08 12.40 -18.13
CA ARG A 102 0.36 13.75 -17.78
C ARG A 102 1.57 14.21 -18.59
N GLU A 103 2.52 13.32 -18.87
CA GLU A 103 3.66 13.63 -19.75
C GLU A 103 3.18 13.98 -21.17
N HIS A 104 2.27 13.17 -21.71
CA HIS A 104 1.68 13.39 -23.02
C HIS A 104 0.88 14.69 -23.08
N LEU A 105 0.10 14.98 -22.04
CA LEU A 105 -0.68 16.21 -21.93
C LEU A 105 0.22 17.46 -21.90
N ALA A 106 1.30 17.44 -21.11
CA ALA A 106 2.26 18.55 -21.05
C ALA A 106 2.93 18.80 -22.40
N ALA A 107 3.29 17.73 -23.13
CA ALA A 107 3.86 17.83 -24.46
C ALA A 107 2.86 18.39 -25.49
N ALA A 108 1.61 17.92 -25.47
CA ALA A 108 0.55 18.38 -26.35
C ALA A 108 0.21 19.85 -26.12
N LEU A 109 0.03 20.26 -24.86
CA LEU A 109 -0.23 21.65 -24.49
C LEU A 109 0.90 22.59 -24.92
N ALA A 110 2.16 22.15 -24.78
CA ALA A 110 3.31 22.93 -25.24
C ALA A 110 3.31 23.17 -26.75
N HIS A 111 2.96 22.13 -27.51
CA HIS A 111 2.85 22.22 -28.96
C HIS A 111 1.72 23.19 -29.37
N ASP A 112 0.54 23.00 -28.79
CA ASP A 112 -0.67 23.76 -29.12
C ASP A 112 -0.59 25.23 -28.71
N LEU A 113 0.19 25.58 -27.67
CA LEU A 113 0.43 26.96 -27.26
C LEU A 113 1.44 27.70 -28.14
N ARG A 114 2.42 26.99 -28.71
CA ARG A 114 3.45 27.61 -29.57
C ARG A 114 2.83 28.21 -30.84
N THR A 115 1.83 27.55 -31.42
CA THR A 115 1.17 28.02 -32.66
C THR A 115 0.44 29.36 -32.52
N PRO A 116 -0.47 29.58 -31.55
CA PRO A 116 -1.14 30.86 -31.35
C PRO A 116 -0.18 31.96 -30.87
N LEU A 117 0.81 31.66 -30.01
CA LEU A 117 1.81 32.64 -29.56
C LEU A 117 2.64 33.16 -30.73
N THR A 118 3.13 32.26 -31.59
CA THR A 118 3.87 32.64 -32.79
C THR A 118 3.01 33.50 -33.72
N ARG A 119 1.73 33.15 -33.88
CA ARG A 119 0.80 33.94 -34.70
C ARG A 119 0.54 35.33 -34.11
N MET A 120 0.42 35.46 -32.78
CA MET A 120 0.29 36.75 -32.11
C MET A 120 1.54 37.60 -32.29
N ARG A 121 2.73 37.00 -32.15
CA ARG A 121 4.02 37.66 -32.39
C ARG A 121 4.14 38.21 -33.81
N LEU A 122 3.82 37.39 -34.82
CA LEU A 122 3.79 37.80 -36.22
C LEU A 122 2.79 38.95 -36.47
N ARG A 123 1.60 38.91 -35.86
CA ARG A 123 0.61 39.99 -35.96
C ARG A 123 1.10 41.29 -35.33
N LEU A 124 1.79 41.22 -34.19
CA LEU A 124 2.40 42.39 -33.54
C LEU A 124 3.52 43.00 -34.38
N GLU A 125 4.31 42.18 -35.07
CA GLU A 125 5.37 42.66 -35.97
C GLU A 125 4.83 43.47 -37.15
N LEU A 126 3.63 43.12 -37.64
CA LEU A 126 2.94 43.83 -38.74
C LEU A 126 2.33 45.18 -38.32
N LEU A 127 2.18 45.47 -37.02
CA LEU A 127 1.66 46.74 -36.53
C LEU A 127 2.71 47.87 -36.65
N ARG A 128 2.27 49.09 -36.96
CA ARG A 128 3.16 50.28 -36.90
C ARG A 128 3.73 50.43 -35.48
N LYS A 129 4.97 50.89 -35.40
CA LYS A 129 5.61 51.23 -34.11
C LYS A 129 4.75 52.25 -33.37
N SER A 130 4.30 51.86 -32.18
CA SER A 130 3.51 52.67 -31.27
C SER A 130 3.80 52.23 -29.83
N PRO A 131 3.60 53.09 -28.83
CA PRO A 131 3.76 52.71 -27.43
C PRO A 131 2.86 51.52 -27.03
N ALA A 132 1.67 51.44 -27.63
CA ALA A 132 0.74 50.33 -27.41
C ALA A 132 1.26 48.99 -27.95
N ARG A 133 1.98 49.01 -29.09
CA ARG A 133 2.63 47.80 -29.65
C ARG A 133 3.72 47.29 -28.70
N GLU A 134 4.53 48.18 -28.14
CA GLU A 134 5.61 47.81 -27.22
C GLU A 134 5.06 47.21 -25.92
N ALA A 135 4.00 47.81 -25.36
CA ALA A 135 3.31 47.24 -24.20
C ALA A 135 2.74 45.84 -24.48
N LEU A 136 2.03 45.66 -25.61
CA LEU A 136 1.49 44.34 -26.00
C LEU A 136 2.59 43.29 -26.26
N ALA A 137 3.75 43.72 -26.76
CA ALA A 137 4.88 42.83 -26.97
C ALA A 137 5.51 42.39 -25.64
N HIS A 138 5.54 43.27 -24.64
CA HIS A 138 5.97 42.93 -23.28
C HIS A 138 4.99 41.93 -22.63
N ASP A 139 3.68 42.21 -22.67
CA ASP A 139 2.67 41.32 -22.13
C ASP A 139 2.72 39.92 -22.79
N LEU A 140 2.94 39.87 -24.10
CA LEU A 140 3.09 38.59 -24.82
C LEU A 140 4.32 37.81 -24.37
N ALA A 141 5.44 38.49 -24.11
CA ALA A 141 6.66 37.86 -23.61
C ALA A 141 6.47 37.34 -22.17
N ASP A 142 5.74 38.07 -21.33
CA ASP A 142 5.41 37.62 -19.97
C ASP A 142 4.52 36.37 -20.01
N ILE A 143 3.51 36.34 -20.88
CA ILE A 143 2.64 35.17 -21.08
C ILE A 143 3.45 33.96 -21.58
N GLU A 144 4.37 34.17 -22.52
CA GLU A 144 5.25 33.11 -23.04
C GLU A 144 6.15 32.53 -21.92
N SER A 145 6.68 33.38 -21.05
CA SER A 145 7.48 32.99 -19.89
C SER A 145 6.69 32.17 -18.87
N ILE A 146 5.48 32.64 -18.50
CA ILE A 146 4.59 31.94 -17.57
C ILE A 146 4.16 30.58 -18.15
N ALA A 147 3.74 30.55 -19.42
CA ALA A 147 3.31 29.33 -20.08
C ALA A 147 4.44 28.29 -20.14
N SER A 148 5.65 28.71 -20.50
CA SER A 148 6.82 27.83 -20.53
C SER A 148 7.14 27.27 -19.14
N SER A 149 7.08 28.11 -18.10
CA SER A 149 7.31 27.67 -16.71
C SER A 149 6.30 26.61 -16.24
N VAL A 150 5.02 26.77 -16.59
CA VAL A 150 3.97 25.79 -16.23
C VAL A 150 4.15 24.47 -16.99
N ILE A 151 4.49 24.53 -18.28
CA ILE A 151 4.78 23.35 -19.09
C ILE A 151 6.01 22.60 -18.54
N ASP A 152 7.06 23.33 -18.20
CA ASP A 152 8.30 22.74 -17.68
C ASP A 152 8.04 22.09 -16.32
N PHE A 153 7.32 22.76 -15.42
CA PHE A 153 6.88 22.16 -14.15
C PHE A 153 6.11 20.84 -14.36
N ALA A 154 5.20 20.82 -15.34
CA ALA A 154 4.42 19.62 -15.66
C ALA A 154 5.28 18.46 -16.20
N LYS A 155 6.46 18.74 -16.78
CA LYS A 155 7.44 17.73 -17.23
C LYS A 155 8.41 17.30 -16.12
N PHE A 156 8.85 18.22 -15.27
CA PHE A 156 9.86 17.96 -14.23
C PHE A 156 9.36 17.07 -13.09
N GLU A 157 8.07 17.11 -12.75
CA GLU A 157 7.51 16.28 -11.67
C GLU A 157 7.56 14.76 -11.97
N VAL A 158 7.84 14.37 -13.22
CA VAL A 158 7.90 12.96 -13.66
C VAL A 158 9.34 12.47 -13.88
N THR A 159 10.28 13.38 -14.13
CA THR A 159 11.69 13.00 -14.20
C THR A 159 12.19 12.84 -12.77
N GLU A 160 12.14 11.60 -12.28
CA GLU A 160 12.89 11.17 -11.10
C GLU A 160 14.24 11.87 -11.13
N GLU A 161 14.44 12.79 -10.19
CA GLU A 161 15.71 13.45 -9.95
C GLU A 161 16.70 12.32 -9.72
N LYS A 162 17.48 12.02 -10.76
CA LYS A 162 18.49 10.97 -10.73
C LYS A 162 19.43 11.36 -9.61
N ALA A 163 19.24 10.76 -8.44
CA ALA A 163 19.91 11.15 -7.19
C ALA A 163 21.40 11.32 -7.46
N GLU A 164 21.80 12.56 -7.71
CA GLU A 164 23.18 12.85 -8.02
C GLU A 164 23.88 12.77 -6.67
N ARG A 165 24.81 11.82 -6.54
CA ARG A 165 25.65 11.73 -5.36
C ARG A 165 26.38 13.05 -5.25
N ILE A 166 25.92 13.90 -4.34
CA ILE A 166 26.68 15.04 -3.87
C ILE A 166 27.87 14.43 -3.12
N ASP A 167 28.95 14.20 -3.86
CA ASP A 167 30.23 13.80 -3.32
C ASP A 167 30.77 15.03 -2.57
N PHE A 168 30.50 15.08 -1.28
CA PHE A 168 31.17 16.01 -0.37
C PHE A 168 32.61 15.54 -0.22
N TRP A 169 33.49 16.06 -1.07
CA TRP A 169 34.94 16.12 -0.83
C TRP A 169 35.31 17.42 -0.15
#